data_AF-A0A967SCY9-F1
#
_entry.id   AF-A0A967SCY9-F1
#
_cell.length_a   1.000
_cell.length_b   1.000
_cell.length_c   1.000
_cell.angle_alpha   90.00
_cell.angle_beta   90.00
_cell.angle_gamma   90.00
#
_symmetry.space_group_name_H-M   'P 1'
#
loop_
_entity.id
_entity.type
_entity.pdbx_description
1 polymer ?
#
loop_
_entity_poly.entity_id
_entity_poly.type
_entity_poly.pdbx_seq_one_letter_code
_entity_poly.pdbx_strand_id
1 'polypeptide(L)' 'LLRLAERLAGRLPDPLEVCYFVNSGSEATELALRLARAATGRRDAVVLDAAYHGNTSAAIDLSPYKFDGAGG' A
#
# COMPACT_ATOMS: atom_id res chain seq x y z
N LEU A 1 -5.11 -12.74 -16.20
CA LEU A 1 -4.69 -12.45 -14.80
C LEU A 1 -3.88 -13.61 -14.19
N LEU A 2 -4.30 -14.88 -14.30
CA LEU A 2 -3.53 -16.03 -13.76
C LEU A 2 -2.05 -16.06 -14.17
N ARG A 3 -1.76 -16.01 -15.48
CA ARG A 3 -0.38 -15.94 -15.99
C ARG A 3 0.42 -14.73 -15.46
N LEU A 4 -0.25 -13.61 -15.23
CA LEU A 4 0.40 -12.42 -14.66
C LEU A 4 0.71 -12.64 -13.18
N ALA A 5 -0.22 -13.24 -12.42
CA ALA A 5 -0.02 -13.59 -11.02
C ALA A 5 1.15 -14.57 -10.85
N GLU A 6 1.18 -15.65 -11.64
CA GLU A 6 2.28 -16.63 -11.63
C GLU A 6 3.64 -15.97 -11.92
N ARG A 7 3.69 -15.09 -12.93
CA ARG A 7 4.91 -14.36 -13.28
C ARG A 7 5.34 -13.36 -12.20
N LEU A 8 4.40 -12.72 -11.50
CA LEU A 8 4.71 -11.80 -10.41
C LEU A 8 5.18 -12.55 -9.16
N ALA A 9 4.45 -13.59 -8.74
CA ALA A 9 4.82 -14.44 -7.61
C ALA A 9 6.22 -15.04 -7.80
N GLY A 10 6.56 -15.52 -9.00
CA GLY A 10 7.90 -16.04 -9.30
C GLY A 10 9.04 -15.00 -9.30
N ARG A 11 8.76 -13.71 -9.03
CA ARG A 11 9.76 -12.64 -8.86
C ARG A 11 9.87 -12.12 -7.44
N LEU A 12 8.95 -12.52 -6.56
CA LEU A 12 8.97 -12.13 -5.15
C LEU A 12 9.74 -13.18 -4.34
N PRO A 13 10.34 -12.80 -3.20
CA PRO A 13 10.95 -13.77 -2.29
C PRO A 13 9.87 -14.61 -1.61
N ASP A 14 10.21 -15.86 -1.25
CA ASP A 14 9.36 -16.68 -0.39
C ASP A 14 9.10 -15.95 0.95
N PRO A 15 7.87 -16.02 1.52
CA PRO A 15 6.71 -16.81 1.08
C PRO A 15 5.67 -16.02 0.25
N LEU A 16 6.05 -14.96 -0.47
CA LEU A 16 5.10 -14.07 -1.14
C LEU A 16 4.54 -14.65 -2.46
N GLU A 17 3.39 -15.31 -2.38
CA GLU A 17 2.80 -16.03 -3.53
C GLU A 17 1.38 -15.58 -3.96
N VAL A 18 0.71 -14.73 -3.16
CA VAL A 18 -0.68 -14.30 -3.42
C VAL A 18 -0.72 -12.90 -4.02
N CYS A 19 -1.45 -12.73 -5.14
CA CYS A 19 -1.63 -11.44 -5.81
C CYS A 19 -3.07 -10.92 -5.71
N TYR A 20 -3.25 -9.68 -5.26
CA TYR A 20 -4.49 -8.93 -5.41
C TYR A 20 -4.31 -7.86 -6.50
N PHE A 21 -5.15 -7.88 -7.53
CA PHE A 21 -5.10 -6.90 -8.61
C PHE A 21 -6.05 -5.73 -8.33
N VAL A 22 -5.51 -4.52 -8.44
CA VAL A 22 -6.21 -3.25 -8.31
C VAL A 22 -5.80 -2.32 -9.46
N ASN A 23 -6.51 -1.21 -9.63
CA ASN A 23 -6.36 -0.32 -10.78
C ASN A 23 -5.34 0.81 -10.56
N SER A 24 -4.92 1.04 -9.31
CA SER A 24 -3.97 2.11 -8.98
C SER A 24 -3.10 1.80 -7.77
N GLY A 25 -2.02 2.57 -7.61
CA GLY A 25 -1.18 2.53 -6.40
C GLY A 25 -1.94 2.96 -5.14
N SER A 26 -2.82 3.96 -5.23
CA SER A 26 -3.66 4.37 -4.09
C SER A 26 -4.57 3.23 -3.62
N GLU A 27 -5.20 2.51 -4.55
CA GLU A 27 -6.03 1.33 -4.22
C GLU A 27 -5.18 0.20 -3.59
N ALA A 28 -3.93 0.03 -4.05
CA ALA A 28 -3.01 -0.96 -3.48
C ALA A 28 -2.66 -0.61 -2.03
N THR A 29 -2.37 0.66 -1.73
CA THR A 29 -2.12 1.17 -0.37
C THR A 29 -3.33 0.94 0.54
N GLU A 30 -4.54 1.28 0.10
CA GLU A 30 -5.78 1.08 0.86
C GLU A 30 -6.02 -0.41 1.18
N LEU A 31 -5.84 -1.28 0.18
CA LEU A 31 -5.98 -2.72 0.39
C LEU A 31 -4.92 -3.26 1.35
N ALA A 32 -3.67 -2.82 1.21
CA ALA A 32 -2.58 -3.22 2.11
C ALA A 32 -2.89 -2.81 3.56
N LEU A 33 -3.33 -1.57 3.79
CA LEU A 33 -3.77 -1.10 5.11
C LEU A 33 -4.94 -1.93 5.65
N ARG A 34 -5.94 -2.23 4.81
CA ARG A 34 -7.09 -3.05 5.20
C ARG A 34 -6.66 -4.46 5.62
N LEU A 35 -5.79 -5.11 4.86
CA LEU A 35 -5.27 -6.44 5.16
C LEU A 35 -4.45 -6.43 6.45
N ALA A 36 -3.55 -5.45 6.63
CA ALA A 36 -2.75 -5.32 7.84
C ALA A 36 -3.61 -5.11 9.09
N ARG A 37 -4.61 -4.23 9.01
CA ARG A 37 -5.57 -3.98 10.10
C ARG A 37 -6.40 -5.22 10.43
N ALA A 38 -6.87 -5.94 9.41
CA ALA A 38 -7.65 -7.17 9.61
C ALA A 38 -6.81 -8.29 10.24
N ALA A 39 -5.55 -8.45 9.81
CA ALA A 39 -4.67 -9.50 10.32
C ALA A 39 -4.14 -9.19 11.73
N THR A 40 -3.90 -7.92 12.06
CA THR A 40 -3.20 -7.53 13.31
C THR A 40 -4.11 -6.91 14.37
N GLY A 41 -5.28 -6.41 13.99
CA GLY A 41 -6.16 -5.60 14.86
C GLY A 41 -5.62 -4.20 15.18
N ARG A 42 -4.46 -3.80 14.65
CA ARG A 42 -3.81 -2.51 14.93
C ARG A 42 -4.14 -1.48 13.86
N ARG A 43 -4.21 -0.20 14.24
CA ARG A 43 -4.53 0.91 13.32
C ARG A 43 -3.34 1.83 13.04
N ASP A 44 -2.35 1.83 13.91
CA ASP A 44 -1.14 2.64 13.79
C ASP A 44 -0.27 2.16 12.62
N ALA A 45 0.41 3.10 11.98
CA ALA A 45 1.31 2.86 10.86
C ALA A 45 2.59 3.68 11.03
N VAL A 46 3.70 3.16 10.52
CA VAL A 46 4.98 3.85 10.46
C VAL A 46 5.32 4.09 8.99
N VAL A 47 5.70 5.32 8.67
CA VAL A 47 6.06 5.76 7.31
C VAL A 47 7.39 6.49 7.36
N LEU A 48 8.07 6.54 6.21
CA LEU A 48 9.28 7.33 6.07
C LEU A 48 8.93 8.80 5.88
N ASP A 49 9.84 9.67 6.30
CA ASP A 49 9.73 11.09 5.99
C ASP A 49 9.71 11.32 4.46
N ALA A 50 9.01 12.36 4.03
CA ALA A 50 8.74 12.70 2.62
C ALA A 50 8.08 11.57 1.76
N ALA A 51 7.50 10.53 2.36
CA ALA A 51 6.87 9.44 1.62
C ALA A 51 5.59 9.87 0.88
N TYR A 52 5.32 9.25 -0.27
CA TYR A 52 4.09 9.37 -1.06
C TYR A 52 3.44 7.99 -1.19
N HIS A 53 2.20 7.85 -0.73
CA HIS A 53 1.46 6.58 -0.78
C HIS A 53 0.17 6.62 -1.58
N GLY A 54 -0.16 7.76 -2.20
CA GLY A 54 -1.33 7.93 -3.05
C GLY A 54 -2.16 9.17 -2.73
N ASN A 55 -3.38 9.20 -3.27
CA ASN A 55 -4.28 10.34 -3.19
C ASN A 55 -5.68 10.02 -2.63
N THR A 56 -5.91 8.79 -2.16
CA THR A 56 -7.08 8.47 -1.34
C THR A 56 -6.86 8.97 0.09
N SER A 57 -7.93 9.08 0.89
CA SER A 57 -7.82 9.62 2.25
C SER A 57 -6.80 8.86 3.10
N ALA A 58 -6.85 7.52 3.17
CA ALA A 58 -5.91 6.79 4.02
C ALA A 58 -4.48 6.79 3.45
N ALA A 59 -4.32 6.91 2.13
CA ALA A 59 -3.01 7.06 1.52
C ALA A 59 -2.40 8.44 1.81
N ILE A 60 -3.21 9.50 1.84
CA ILE A 60 -2.79 10.84 2.22
C ILE A 60 -2.38 10.88 3.70
N ASP A 61 -3.14 10.23 4.59
CA ASP A 61 -2.78 10.11 6.00
C ASP A 61 -1.41 9.44 6.21
N LEU A 62 -0.97 8.62 5.25
CA LEU A 62 0.35 7.98 5.25
C LEU A 62 1.42 8.76 4.48
N SER A 63 1.14 9.95 3.95
CA SER A 63 2.04 10.67 3.04
C SER A 63 2.57 11.98 3.66
N PRO A 64 3.64 11.95 4.49
CA PRO A 64 4.22 13.11 5.15
C PRO A 64 4.51 14.30 4.23
N TYR A 65 4.90 14.04 2.98
CA TYR A 65 5.27 15.10 2.03
C TYR A 65 4.13 16.12 1.76
N LYS A 66 2.87 15.76 2.06
CA LYS A 66 1.70 16.64 1.97
C LYS A 66 1.42 17.44 3.24
N PHE A 67 2.32 17.46 4.20
CA PHE A 67 2.13 18.24 5.42
C PHE A 67 3.30 19.19 5.72
N ASP A 68 4.33 19.21 4.88
CA ASP A 68 5.56 19.99 5.07
C ASP A 68 5.60 21.27 4.24
N GLY A 69 4.52 21.63 3.52
CA GLY A 69 4.45 22.79 2.63
C GLY A 69 3.09 23.51 2.57
N ALA A 70 3.08 24.69 1.93
CA ALA A 70 1.85 25.45 1.71
C ALA A 70 0.98 24.78 0.64
N GLY A 71 -0.21 24.32 1.04
CA GLY A 71 -1.10 23.49 0.20
C GLY A 71 -0.96 21.98 0.45
N GLY A 72 -0.07 21.64 1.38
CA GLY A 72 0.38 20.30 1.71
C GLY A 72 1.88 20.16 1.45
#